data_AF-A0A7V2CKK7-F1
#
_entry.id   AF-A0A7V2CKK7-F1
#
_cell.length_a   1.000
_cell.length_b   1.000
_cell.length_c   1.000
_cell.angle_alpha   90.00
_cell.angle_beta   90.00
_cell.angle_gamma   90.00
#
_symmetry.space_group_name_H-M   'P 1'
#
loop_
_entity.id
_entity.type
_entity.pdbx_description
1 polymer ?
#
loop_
_entity_poly.entity_id
_entity_poly.type
_entity_poly.pdbx_seq_one_letter_code
_entity_poly.pdbx_strand_id
1 'polypeptide(L)'
;PQQLWTLAIVTVVLQLVKLYFLWADFSQSIYGNVPINVAAVNELLFGAYWWAFWILQLGLGSILPIFVLVQPKLARRNGWAGWMGVLVLMGFAVARANIVFPALTVPELEALTTAFSDPHLQFVYFPSAMEWAVSIGTVGLVTVGFLLGVDRLRLTSMPAAEG
;
A
#
# COMPACT_ATOMS: atom_id res chain seq x y z
N PRO A 1 -12.94 14.15 19.61
CA PRO A 1 -13.14 12.69 19.84
C PRO A 1 -14.10 12.03 18.83
N GLN A 2 -15.23 12.67 18.51
CA GLN A 2 -16.19 12.16 17.50
C GLN A 2 -15.61 12.14 16.08
N GLN A 3 -14.90 13.20 15.66
CA GLN A 3 -14.29 13.28 14.32
C GLN A 3 -13.29 12.15 14.05
N LEU A 4 -12.40 11.84 15.00
CA LEU A 4 -11.43 10.75 14.86
C LEU A 4 -12.10 9.38 14.73
N TRP A 5 -13.21 9.19 15.43
CA TRP A 5 -14.00 7.97 15.32
C TRP A 5 -14.68 7.84 13.95
N THR A 6 -15.23 8.93 13.42
CA THR A 6 -15.77 8.96 12.06
C THR A 6 -14.69 8.63 11.04
N LEU A 7 -13.50 9.25 11.14
CA LEU A 7 -12.38 8.99 10.24
C LEU A 7 -11.90 7.53 10.33
N ALA A 8 -11.85 6.97 11.54
CA ALA A 8 -11.50 5.57 11.75
C ALA A 8 -12.50 4.63 11.06
N ILE A 9 -13.80 4.86 11.25
CA ILE A 9 -14.85 4.06 10.59
C ILE A 9 -14.75 4.18 9.07
N VAL A 10 -14.62 5.40 8.54
CA VAL A 10 -14.49 5.61 7.09
C VAL A 10 -13.26 4.87 6.56
N THR A 11 -12.13 4.93 7.26
CA THR A 11 -10.90 4.22 6.88
C THR A 11 -11.13 2.71 6.86
N VAL A 12 -11.79 2.16 7.88
CA VAL A 12 -12.13 0.73 7.95
C VAL A 12 -13.03 0.32 6.80
N VAL A 13 -14.09 1.09 6.52
CA VAL A 13 -15.01 0.83 5.41
C VAL A 13 -14.25 0.82 4.07
N LEU A 14 -13.41 1.83 3.83
CA LEU A 14 -12.59 1.90 2.61
C LEU A 14 -11.60 0.74 2.51
N GLN A 15 -11.01 0.30 3.62
CA GLN A 15 -10.14 -0.89 3.63
C GLN A 15 -10.92 -2.17 3.31
N LEU A 16 -12.13 -2.33 3.83
CA LEU A 16 -12.98 -3.48 3.49
C LEU A 16 -13.34 -3.49 2.00
N VAL A 17 -13.68 -2.33 1.43
CA VAL A 17 -13.92 -2.18 -0.01
C VAL A 17 -12.66 -2.53 -0.81
N LYS A 18 -11.48 -2.05 -0.39
CA LYS A 18 -10.19 -2.41 -1.02
C LYS A 18 -9.95 -3.92 -1.00
N LEU A 19 -10.19 -4.57 0.14
CA LEU A 19 -10.03 -6.02 0.28
C LEU A 19 -11.01 -6.79 -0.60
N TYR A 20 -12.23 -6.29 -0.77
CA TYR A 20 -13.20 -6.84 -1.70
C TYR A 20 -12.70 -6.77 -3.15
N PHE A 21 -12.17 -5.62 -3.59
CA PHE A 21 -11.58 -5.50 -4.93
C PHE A 21 -10.39 -6.43 -5.13
N LEU A 22 -9.50 -6.53 -4.14
CA LEU A 22 -8.37 -7.47 -4.18
C LEU A 22 -8.84 -8.92 -4.36
N TRP A 23 -9.87 -9.31 -3.60
CA TRP A 23 -10.46 -10.64 -3.73
C TRP A 23 -11.14 -10.84 -5.10
N ALA A 24 -11.86 -9.84 -5.60
CA ALA A 24 -12.52 -9.89 -6.90
C ALA A 24 -11.50 -10.05 -8.04
N ASP A 25 -10.41 -9.31 -8.02
CA ASP A 25 -9.33 -9.40 -9.02
C ASP A 25 -8.71 -10.80 -9.03
N PHE A 26 -8.45 -11.38 -7.87
CA PHE A 26 -7.85 -12.73 -7.77
C PHE A 26 -8.85 -13.81 -8.21
N SER A 27 -10.11 -13.67 -7.78
CA SER A 27 -11.19 -14.59 -8.16
C SER A 27 -11.40 -14.59 -9.69
N GLN A 28 -11.46 -13.40 -10.30
CA GLN A 28 -11.59 -13.26 -11.76
C GLN A 28 -10.36 -13.82 -12.48
N SER A 29 -9.16 -13.55 -11.98
CA SER A 29 -7.92 -14.02 -12.61
C SER A 29 -7.82 -15.55 -12.64
N ILE A 30 -8.27 -16.22 -11.57
CA ILE A 30 -8.34 -17.68 -11.48
C ILE A 30 -9.47 -18.22 -12.36
N TYR A 31 -10.66 -17.60 -12.32
CA TYR A 31 -11.83 -18.05 -13.08
C TYR A 31 -11.67 -17.87 -14.59
N GLY A 32 -10.99 -16.81 -15.02
CA GLY A 32 -10.68 -16.56 -16.44
C GLY A 32 -9.75 -17.60 -17.05
N ASN A 33 -9.08 -18.41 -16.21
CA ASN A 33 -8.23 -19.55 -16.57
C ASN A 33 -7.20 -19.28 -17.67
N VAL A 34 -6.80 -18.02 -17.84
CA VAL A 34 -5.72 -17.61 -18.75
C VAL A 34 -4.40 -17.97 -18.05
N PRO A 35 -3.56 -18.84 -18.62
CA PRO A 35 -2.37 -19.37 -17.93
C PRO A 35 -1.44 -18.28 -17.36
N ILE A 36 -1.31 -17.16 -18.07
CA ILE A 36 -0.47 -16.03 -17.66
C ILE A 36 -0.97 -15.34 -16.37
N ASN A 37 -2.30 -15.16 -16.24
CA ASN A 37 -2.90 -14.48 -15.08
C ASN A 37 -2.85 -15.37 -13.84
N VAL A 38 -3.09 -16.68 -14.03
CA VAL A 38 -3.02 -17.67 -12.94
C VAL A 38 -1.58 -17.79 -12.44
N ALA A 39 -0.59 -17.78 -13.33
CA ALA A 39 0.82 -17.80 -12.96
C ALA A 39 1.22 -16.56 -12.14
N ALA A 40 0.81 -15.35 -12.55
CA ALA A 40 1.08 -14.12 -11.83
C ALA A 40 0.45 -14.09 -10.42
N VAL A 41 -0.80 -14.56 -10.28
CA VAL A 41 -1.47 -14.68 -8.98
C VAL A 41 -0.77 -15.70 -8.08
N ASN A 42 -0.38 -16.85 -8.61
CA ASN A 42 0.33 -17.87 -7.84
C ASN A 42 1.72 -17.39 -7.40
N GLU A 43 2.44 -16.67 -8.25
CA GLU A 43 3.74 -16.06 -7.90
C GLU A 43 3.56 -15.01 -6.78
N LEU A 44 2.47 -14.25 -6.80
CA LEU A 44 2.18 -13.29 -5.73
C LEU A 44 1.83 -13.97 -4.40
N LEU A 45 1.02 -15.03 -4.45
CA LEU A 45 0.51 -15.72 -3.27
C LEU A 45 1.54 -16.63 -2.61
N PHE A 46 2.37 -17.31 -3.41
CA PHE A 46 3.27 -18.39 -2.96
C PHE A 46 4.68 -18.33 -3.57
N GLY A 47 4.94 -17.39 -4.48
CA GLY A 47 6.25 -17.23 -5.10
C GLY A 47 7.25 -16.47 -4.23
N ALA A 48 8.24 -15.84 -4.86
CA ALA A 48 9.38 -15.24 -4.16
C ALA A 48 8.99 -14.10 -3.18
N TYR A 49 7.90 -13.38 -3.48
CA TYR A 49 7.46 -12.20 -2.72
C TYR A 49 6.19 -12.42 -1.90
N TRP A 50 5.84 -13.68 -1.59
CA TRP A 50 4.63 -14.02 -0.81
C TRP A 50 4.53 -13.24 0.52
N TRP A 51 5.66 -13.02 1.19
CA TRP A 51 5.72 -12.30 2.47
C TRP A 51 5.28 -10.83 2.34
N ALA A 52 5.56 -10.19 1.21
CA ALA A 52 5.13 -8.82 0.94
C ALA A 52 3.61 -8.75 0.77
N PHE A 53 2.99 -9.77 0.18
CA PHE A 53 1.54 -9.88 0.10
C PHE A 53 0.91 -10.19 1.47
N TRP A 54 1.30 -11.29 2.11
CA TRP A 54 0.65 -11.78 3.31
C TRP A 54 0.96 -10.94 4.56
N ILE A 55 2.22 -10.59 4.78
CA ILE A 55 2.65 -9.92 6.01
C ILE A 55 2.51 -8.40 5.86
N LEU A 56 3.11 -7.81 4.82
CA LEU A 56 3.14 -6.36 4.67
C LEU A 56 1.79 -5.80 4.19
N GLN A 57 1.26 -6.27 3.05
CA GLN A 57 0.02 -5.73 2.48
C GLN A 57 -1.23 -6.17 3.26
N LEU A 58 -1.40 -7.48 3.48
CA LEU A 58 -2.61 -8.02 4.09
C LEU A 58 -2.57 -7.90 5.62
N GLY A 59 -1.50 -8.36 6.26
CA GLY A 59 -1.33 -8.30 7.71
C GLY A 59 -1.23 -6.88 8.25
N LEU A 60 -0.06 -6.25 8.06
CA LEU A 60 0.25 -4.92 8.61
C LEU A 60 -0.53 -3.80 7.94
N GLY A 61 -0.75 -3.88 6.63
CA GLY A 61 -1.39 -2.84 5.84
C GLY A 61 -2.93 -2.86 5.86
N SER A 62 -3.54 -3.97 6.25
CA SER A 62 -4.99 -4.14 6.17
C SER A 62 -5.60 -4.69 7.47
N ILE A 63 -5.29 -5.93 7.84
CA ILE A 63 -5.91 -6.62 8.98
C ILE A 63 -5.63 -5.91 10.30
N LEU A 64 -4.35 -5.56 10.56
CA LEU A 64 -3.95 -4.92 11.81
C LEU A 64 -4.63 -3.54 12.00
N PRO A 65 -4.61 -2.62 11.00
CA PRO A 65 -5.36 -1.36 11.09
C PRO A 65 -6.86 -1.55 11.28
N ILE A 66 -7.49 -2.49 10.57
CA ILE A 66 -8.93 -2.78 10.74
C ILE A 66 -9.21 -3.20 12.17
N PHE A 67 -8.45 -4.15 12.71
CA PHE A 67 -8.65 -4.68 14.05
C PHE A 67 -8.49 -3.60 15.14
N VAL A 68 -7.51 -2.71 14.97
CA VAL A 68 -7.24 -1.61 15.91
C VAL A 68 -8.27 -0.48 15.79
N LEU A 69 -8.63 -0.08 14.56
CA LEU A 69 -9.53 1.05 14.30
C LEU A 69 -11.00 0.72 14.56
N VAL A 70 -11.41 -0.54 14.51
CA VAL A 70 -12.75 -0.98 14.93
C VAL A 70 -12.97 -0.81 16.43
N GLN A 71 -11.90 -0.77 17.24
CA GLN A 71 -12.02 -0.59 18.68
C GLN A 71 -12.11 0.90 19.05
N PRO A 72 -13.26 1.40 19.56
CA PRO A 72 -13.45 2.82 19.86
C PRO A 72 -12.51 3.36 20.93
N LYS A 73 -11.98 2.49 21.82
CA LYS A 73 -11.00 2.87 22.83
C LYS A 73 -9.65 3.25 22.22
N LEU A 74 -9.18 2.51 21.21
CA LEU A 74 -7.89 2.77 20.55
C LEU A 74 -8.03 3.83 19.46
N ALA A 75 -9.11 3.78 18.68
CA ALA A 75 -9.37 4.75 17.60
C ALA A 75 -9.55 6.19 18.10
N ARG A 76 -10.01 6.39 19.35
CA ARG A 76 -10.14 7.72 19.95
C ARG A 76 -8.81 8.30 20.46
N ARG A 77 -7.74 7.51 20.52
CA ARG A 77 -6.41 7.94 20.98
C ARG A 77 -5.58 8.40 19.78
N ASN A 78 -5.34 9.72 19.67
CA ASN A 78 -4.70 10.35 18.49
C ASN A 78 -3.44 9.61 17.99
N GLY A 79 -2.56 9.18 18.91
CA GLY A 79 -1.32 8.49 18.54
C GLY A 79 -1.55 7.14 17.85
N TRP A 80 -2.50 6.33 18.32
CA TRP A 80 -2.78 5.03 17.72
C TRP A 80 -3.46 5.17 16.36
N ALA A 81 -4.43 6.09 16.24
CA ALA A 81 -5.07 6.37 14.97
C ALA A 81 -4.07 6.86 13.90
N GLY A 82 -3.11 7.71 14.29
CA GLY A 82 -2.04 8.17 13.40
C GLY A 82 -1.13 7.04 12.92
N TRP A 83 -0.64 6.19 13.84
CA TRP A 83 0.18 5.03 13.47
C TRP A 83 -0.54 4.04 12.57
N MET A 84 -1.84 3.79 12.81
CA MET A 84 -2.63 2.92 11.93
C MET A 84 -2.78 3.53 10.53
N GLY A 85 -2.93 4.84 10.41
CA GLY A 85 -2.92 5.55 9.12
C GLY A 85 -1.61 5.35 8.36
N VAL A 86 -0.47 5.45 9.04
CA VAL A 86 0.85 5.19 8.43
C VAL A 86 0.95 3.74 7.94
N LEU A 87 0.49 2.77 8.72
CA LEU A 87 0.48 1.36 8.32
C LEU A 87 -0.44 1.12 7.12
N VAL A 88 -1.61 1.76 7.07
CA VAL A 88 -2.51 1.70 5.90
C VAL A 88 -1.78 2.21 4.66
N LEU A 89 -1.13 3.37 4.73
CA LEU A 89 -0.39 3.96 3.60
C LEU A 89 0.77 3.06 3.15
N MET A 90 1.51 2.48 4.09
CA MET A 90 2.55 1.50 3.79
C MET A 90 1.97 0.26 3.08
N GLY A 91 0.83 -0.25 3.56
CA GLY A 91 0.10 -1.33 2.89
C GLY A 91 -0.33 -1.00 1.46
N PHE A 92 -0.72 0.24 1.18
CA PHE A 92 -1.03 0.71 -0.17
C PHE A 92 0.21 0.79 -1.06
N ALA A 93 1.33 1.28 -0.55
CA ALA A 93 2.59 1.32 -1.28
C ALA A 93 3.05 -0.09 -1.66
N VAL A 94 2.98 -1.03 -0.71
CA VAL A 94 3.31 -2.45 -0.96
C VAL A 94 2.32 -3.09 -1.92
N ALA A 95 1.02 -2.81 -1.82
CA ALA A 95 0.04 -3.32 -2.78
C ALA A 95 0.33 -2.85 -4.22
N ARG A 96 0.80 -1.60 -4.39
CA ARG A 96 1.25 -1.10 -5.69
C ARG A 96 2.52 -1.81 -6.16
N ALA A 97 3.50 -1.97 -5.28
CA ALA A 97 4.72 -2.73 -5.59
C ALA A 97 4.42 -4.19 -5.99
N ASN A 98 3.48 -4.83 -5.31
CA ASN A 98 3.02 -6.19 -5.61
C ASN A 98 2.31 -6.33 -6.95
N ILE A 99 1.77 -5.26 -7.54
CA ILE A 99 1.23 -5.31 -8.91
C ILE A 99 2.35 -5.08 -9.92
N VAL A 100 3.27 -4.16 -9.61
CA VAL A 100 4.35 -3.77 -10.53
C VAL A 100 5.45 -4.83 -10.62
N PHE A 101 5.86 -5.45 -9.51
CA PHE A 101 7.01 -6.36 -9.50
C PHE A 101 6.75 -7.66 -10.27
N PRO A 102 5.62 -8.38 -10.09
CA PRO A 102 5.34 -9.56 -10.89
C PRO A 102 5.23 -9.26 -12.38
N ALA A 103 4.72 -8.08 -12.75
CA ALA A 103 4.69 -7.64 -14.14
C ALA A 103 6.09 -7.37 -14.72
N LEU A 104 7.10 -7.16 -13.88
CA LEU A 104 8.51 -7.02 -14.29
C LEU A 104 9.27 -8.36 -14.28
N THR A 105 8.86 -9.31 -13.43
CA THR A 105 9.56 -10.59 -13.24
C THR A 105 8.98 -11.74 -14.04
N VAL A 106 7.67 -11.73 -14.37
CA VAL A 106 7.04 -12.70 -15.27
C VAL A 106 7.20 -12.21 -16.70
N PRO A 107 8.03 -12.85 -17.54
CA PRO A 107 8.24 -12.40 -18.91
C PRO A 107 6.95 -12.62 -19.72
N GLU A 108 6.37 -11.56 -20.28
CA GLU A 108 5.20 -11.70 -21.19
C GLU A 108 5.56 -12.43 -22.50
N LEU A 109 6.85 -12.49 -22.84
CA LEU A 109 7.39 -13.19 -24.00
C LEU A 109 8.52 -14.13 -23.58
N GLU A 110 8.18 -15.41 -23.43
CA GLU A 110 9.12 -16.51 -23.14
C GLU A 110 10.28 -16.61 -24.17
N ALA A 111 10.07 -16.07 -25.37
CA ALA A 111 11.09 -15.98 -26.42
C ALA A 111 12.23 -14.98 -26.13
N LEU A 112 12.03 -13.98 -25.26
CA LEU A 112 13.08 -13.00 -24.92
C LEU A 112 14.06 -13.53 -23.87
N THR A 113 13.63 -14.45 -23.02
CA THR A 113 14.49 -15.06 -21.98
C THR A 113 15.55 -15.99 -22.55
N THR A 114 15.29 -16.54 -23.75
CA THR A 114 16.22 -17.42 -24.48
C THR A 114 17.06 -16.67 -25.52
N ALA A 115 16.61 -15.50 -25.98
CA ALA A 115 17.33 -14.69 -26.98
C ALA A 115 18.41 -13.77 -26.38
N PHE A 116 18.26 -13.34 -25.12
CA PHE A 116 19.22 -12.48 -24.43
C PHE A 116 19.57 -13.06 -23.07
N SER A 117 20.79 -13.57 -22.94
CA SER A 117 21.35 -14.11 -21.68
C SER A 117 22.48 -13.20 -21.22
N ASP A 118 22.14 -12.06 -20.60
CA ASP A 118 23.12 -11.13 -20.02
C ASP A 118 23.08 -11.22 -18.49
N PRO A 119 24.22 -11.13 -17.77
CA PRO A 119 24.24 -11.13 -16.30
C PRO A 119 23.35 -10.07 -15.62
N HIS A 120 22.96 -9.03 -16.37
CA HIS A 120 22.04 -7.97 -15.92
C HIS A 120 20.54 -8.28 -16.14
N LEU A 121 20.19 -9.34 -16.86
CA LEU A 121 18.81 -9.83 -17.02
C LEU A 121 18.45 -10.76 -15.87
N GLN A 122 18.36 -10.21 -14.65
CA GLN A 122 17.87 -10.95 -13.49
C GLN A 122 16.38 -10.65 -13.27
N PHE A 123 15.56 -11.70 -13.29
CA PHE A 123 14.11 -11.63 -13.03
C PHE A 123 13.77 -11.49 -11.53
N VAL A 124 14.71 -11.00 -10.72
CA VAL A 124 14.54 -10.79 -9.29
C VAL A 124 14.75 -9.31 -9.01
N TYR A 125 13.67 -8.61 -8.69
CA TYR A 125 13.70 -7.19 -8.37
C TYR A 125 13.88 -6.97 -6.87
N PHE A 126 14.93 -6.25 -6.48
CA PHE A 126 15.09 -5.75 -5.12
C PHE A 126 15.48 -4.28 -5.18
N PRO A 127 14.78 -3.36 -4.48
CA PRO A 127 15.06 -1.94 -4.61
C PRO A 127 16.47 -1.60 -4.16
N SER A 128 17.18 -0.86 -5.01
CA SER A 128 18.50 -0.32 -4.74
C SER A 128 18.47 0.79 -3.69
N ALA A 129 19.62 1.08 -3.07
CA ALA A 129 19.75 2.17 -2.10
C ALA A 129 19.34 3.54 -2.69
N MET A 130 19.56 3.74 -3.99
CA MET A 130 19.13 4.96 -4.69
C MET A 130 17.61 5.08 -4.75
N GLU A 131 16.90 3.99 -5.08
CA GLU A 131 15.43 3.99 -5.13
C GLU A 131 14.82 4.25 -3.75
N TRP A 132 15.43 3.71 -2.69
CA TRP A 132 15.06 4.04 -1.31
C TRP A 132 15.28 5.52 -1.00
N ALA A 133 16.43 6.08 -1.38
CA ALA A 133 16.74 7.49 -1.16
C ALA A 133 15.77 8.42 -1.88
N VAL A 134 15.42 8.11 -3.13
CA VAL A 134 14.43 8.88 -3.92
C VAL A 134 13.04 8.76 -3.31
N SER A 135 12.64 7.57 -2.85
CA SER A 135 11.33 7.35 -2.21
C SER A 135 11.21 8.17 -0.92
N ILE A 136 12.21 8.10 -0.05
CA ILE A 136 12.26 8.88 1.20
C ILE A 136 12.32 10.38 0.91
N GLY A 137 13.13 10.79 -0.07
CA GLY A 137 13.24 12.18 -0.52
C GLY A 137 11.91 12.74 -1.02
N THR A 138 11.14 11.95 -1.76
CA THR A 138 9.81 12.31 -2.24
C THR A 138 8.83 12.53 -1.08
N VAL A 139 8.80 11.61 -0.10
CA VAL A 139 7.98 11.77 1.12
C VAL A 139 8.38 13.02 1.89
N GLY A 140 9.68 13.29 2.01
CA GLY A 140 10.20 14.50 2.65
C GLY A 140 9.76 15.77 1.92
N LEU A 141 9.89 15.81 0.60
CA LEU A 141 9.51 16.97 -0.21
C LEU A 141 8.01 17.28 -0.10
N VAL A 142 7.15 16.25 -0.17
CA VAL A 142 5.70 16.40 0.03
C VAL A 142 5.39 16.92 1.44
N THR A 143 6.07 16.39 2.45
CA THR A 143 5.90 16.82 3.85
C THR A 143 6.28 18.30 4.03
N VAL A 144 7.41 18.72 3.48
CA VAL A 144 7.83 20.13 3.51
C VAL A 144 6.83 21.02 2.78
N GLY A 145 6.36 20.60 1.59
CA GLY A 145 5.33 21.32 0.85
C GLY A 145 4.04 21.48 1.65
N PHE A 146 3.60 20.43 2.35
CA PHE A 146 2.43 20.48 3.22
C PHE A 146 2.63 21.44 4.40
N LEU A 147 3.77 21.40 5.08
CA LEU A 147 4.08 22.31 6.19
C LEU A 147 4.14 23.77 5.75
N LEU A 148 4.76 24.05 4.59
CA LEU A 148 4.76 25.39 4.00
C LEU A 148 3.36 25.87 3.62
N GLY A 149 2.51 24.96 3.15
CA GLY A 149 1.10 25.24 2.85
C GLY A 149 0.32 25.61 4.11
N VAL A 150 0.48 24.85 5.20
CA VAL A 150 -0.17 25.13 6.49
C VAL A 150 0.26 26.49 7.04
N ASP A 151 1.56 26.79 6.99
CA ASP A 151 2.11 28.07 7.46
C ASP A 151 1.58 29.26 6.64
N ARG A 152 1.57 29.15 5.30
CA ARG A 152 1.16 30.24 4.42
C ARG A 152 -0.35 30.43 4.29
N LEU A 153 -1.14 29.36 4.36
CA LEU A 153 -2.58 29.40 4.03
C LEU A 153 -3.51 29.52 5.26
N ARG A 154 -3.00 29.63 6.50
CA ARG A 154 -3.80 29.72 7.75
C ARG A 154 -5.04 28.82 7.73
N LEU A 155 -4.83 27.54 7.42
CA LEU A 155 -5.92 26.55 7.25
C LEU A 155 -6.62 26.19 8.57
N THR A 156 -6.08 26.61 9.71
CA THR A 156 -6.76 26.52 11.00
C THR A 156 -7.55 27.80 11.24
N SER A 157 -8.85 27.75 10.98
CA SER A 157 -9.79 28.72 11.55
C SER A 157 -9.69 28.64 13.08
N MET A 158 -9.01 29.58 13.72
CA MET A 158 -9.20 29.79 15.15
C MET A 158 -10.69 30.05 15.37
N PRO A 159 -11.37 29.34 16.30
CA PRO A 159 -12.66 29.81 16.78
C PRO A 159 -12.44 31.25 17.22
N ALA A 160 -13.25 32.18 16.72
CA ALA A 160 -13.23 33.55 17.19
C ALA A 160 -13.30 33.49 18.72
N ALA A 161 -12.30 34.04 19.39
CA ALA A 161 -12.41 34.31 20.82
C ALA A 161 -13.54 35.31 20.97
N GLU A 162 -14.75 34.82 21.26
CA GLU A 162 -15.86 35.64 21.70
C GLU A 162 -15.45 36.24 23.05
N GLY A 163 -15.17 37.54 23.04
CA GLY A 163 -15.01 38.37 24.24
C GLY A 163 -16.34 38.89 24.73
#